data_AF-A0A2G5DKV5-F1
#
_entry.id   AF-A0A2G5DKV5-F1
#
_cell.length_a   1.000
_cell.length_b   1.000
_cell.length_c   1.000
_cell.angle_alpha   90.00
_cell.angle_beta   90.00
_cell.angle_gamma   90.00
#
_symmetry.space_group_name_H-M   'P 1'
#
loop_
_entity.id
_entity.type
_entity.pdbx_description
1 polymer ?
#
loop_
_entity_poly.entity_id
_entity_poly.type
_entity_poly.pdbx_seq_one_letter_code
_entity_poly.pdbx_strand_id
1 'polypeptide(L)'
;MMLTSTLQVLSMTLKGVTGKGFSRAIRNWRNLEEISFFTPKDEHYTHVMQEIGINCRKLDTLSIVCYPSWYPNLFHLNEYNSQVIASNVRNLGKLAFSNCYVHKFGLLTILSKCRRLKVLELTRCWRALEEANVTKRTRALDKKPISYKSGHLSVTLKKSEGSRGEWLVDTLAGVHNIMYVIEHLWTEAGDAV
;
A
#
# COMPACT_ATOMS: atom_id res chain seq x y z
N MET A 1 -20.17 30.71 8.97
CA MET A 1 -19.27 30.65 7.80
C MET A 1 -18.29 29.51 8.06
N MET A 2 -18.48 28.34 7.44
CA MET A 2 -17.57 27.20 7.63
C MET A 2 -16.30 27.47 6.83
N LEU A 3 -15.17 27.71 7.50
CA LEU A 3 -13.85 27.72 6.89
C LEU A 3 -13.62 26.35 6.24
N THR A 4 -13.77 26.28 4.92
CA THR A 4 -13.38 25.11 4.15
C THR A 4 -11.87 24.93 4.32
N SER A 5 -11.44 23.84 4.96
CA SER A 5 -10.01 23.64 5.18
C SER A 5 -9.29 23.52 3.83
N THR A 6 -8.19 24.25 3.71
CA THR A 6 -7.26 24.25 2.57
C THR A 6 -6.24 23.11 2.67
N LEU A 7 -6.45 22.15 3.57
CA LEU A 7 -5.49 21.09 3.82
C LEU A 7 -5.44 20.13 2.63
N GLN A 8 -4.32 20.16 1.90
CA GLN A 8 -4.06 19.29 0.74
C GLN A 8 -3.11 18.13 1.06
N VAL A 9 -2.22 18.31 2.04
CA VAL A 9 -1.21 17.31 2.42
C VAL A 9 -1.35 17.01 3.90
N LEU A 10 -1.44 15.72 4.25
CA LEU A 10 -1.50 15.25 5.63
C LEU A 10 -0.43 14.19 5.86
N SER A 11 0.39 14.38 6.87
CA SER A 11 1.39 13.40 7.32
C SER A 11 1.17 13.15 8.80
N MET A 12 0.86 11.92 9.20
CA MET A 12 0.51 11.62 10.58
C MET A 12 0.80 10.18 11.01
N THR A 13 0.99 9.99 12.31
CA THR A 13 0.94 8.66 12.93
C THR A 13 -0.50 8.33 13.33
N LEU A 14 -0.88 7.06 13.23
CA LEU A 14 -2.17 6.57 13.73
C LEU A 14 -2.11 6.19 15.23
N LYS A 15 -0.96 6.33 15.89
CA LYS A 15 -0.83 6.03 17.33
C LYS A 15 -1.71 6.98 18.15
N GLY A 16 -2.67 6.41 18.88
CA GLY A 16 -3.62 7.19 19.71
C GLY A 16 -4.76 7.85 18.93
N VAL A 17 -4.84 7.64 17.61
CA VAL A 17 -5.93 8.16 16.78
C VAL A 17 -7.08 7.16 16.80
N THR A 18 -8.18 7.53 17.45
CA THR A 18 -9.40 6.71 17.43
C THR A 18 -10.10 6.83 16.08
N GLY A 19 -10.78 5.78 15.64
CA GLY A 19 -11.58 5.82 14.43
C GLY A 19 -12.63 6.95 14.41
N LYS A 20 -13.30 7.17 15.55
CA LYS A 20 -14.27 8.27 15.73
C LYS A 20 -13.62 9.65 15.59
N GLY A 21 -12.45 9.85 16.18
CA GLY A 21 -11.70 11.11 16.08
C GLY A 21 -11.28 11.39 14.63
N PHE A 22 -10.76 10.38 13.95
CA PHE A 22 -10.38 10.47 12.54
C PHE A 22 -11.57 10.79 11.63
N SER A 23 -12.69 10.06 11.76
CA SER A 23 -13.91 10.31 10.96
C SER A 23 -14.43 11.74 11.12
N ARG A 24 -14.40 12.30 12.34
CA ARG A 24 -14.80 13.70 12.56
C ARG A 24 -13.85 14.69 11.89
N ALA A 25 -12.54 14.46 11.99
CA ALA A 25 -11.54 15.34 11.41
C ALA A 25 -11.60 15.34 9.87
N ILE A 26 -11.60 14.15 9.26
CA ILE A 26 -11.44 14.01 7.81
C ILE A 26 -12.62 14.53 6.98
N ARG A 27 -13.81 14.67 7.58
CA ARG A 27 -14.98 15.33 6.96
C ARG A 27 -14.70 16.78 6.56
N ASN A 28 -13.74 17.43 7.22
CA ASN A 28 -13.32 18.80 6.95
C ASN A 28 -12.19 18.89 5.92
N TRP A 29 -11.54 17.76 5.58
CA TRP A 29 -10.36 17.69 4.69
C TRP A 29 -10.73 17.20 3.29
N ARG A 30 -11.74 17.83 2.68
CA ARG A 30 -12.27 17.41 1.37
C ARG A 30 -11.32 17.67 0.19
N ASN A 31 -10.37 18.57 0.39
CA ASN A 31 -9.36 18.94 -0.60
C ASN A 31 -8.05 18.16 -0.45
N LEU A 32 -8.04 17.12 0.39
CA LEU A 32 -6.84 16.34 0.63
C LEU A 32 -6.44 15.55 -0.63
N GLU A 33 -5.21 15.80 -1.09
CA GLU A 33 -4.60 15.26 -2.29
C GLU A 33 -3.51 14.24 -1.95
N GLU A 34 -2.85 14.40 -0.80
CA GLU A 34 -1.78 13.51 -0.35
C GLU A 34 -1.94 13.12 1.13
N ILE A 35 -1.81 11.83 1.41
CA ILE A 35 -1.77 11.28 2.78
C ILE A 35 -0.53 10.42 2.96
N SER A 36 0.19 10.66 4.05
CA SER A 36 1.28 9.81 4.53
C SER A 36 0.98 9.28 5.92
N PHE A 37 0.93 7.96 6.08
CA PHE A 37 0.80 7.30 7.37
C PHE A 37 2.12 6.75 7.88
N PHE A 38 2.46 7.10 9.11
CA PHE A 38 3.61 6.54 9.82
C PHE A 38 3.16 5.42 10.77
N THR A 39 3.61 4.19 10.50
CA THR A 39 3.32 2.98 11.29
C THR A 39 1.83 2.75 11.57
N PRO A 40 0.99 2.58 10.53
CA PRO A 40 -0.43 2.29 10.74
C PRO A 40 -0.59 0.96 11.49
N LYS A 41 -1.27 0.98 12.64
CA LYS A 41 -1.63 -0.24 13.38
C LYS A 41 -3.04 -0.70 13.00
N ASP A 42 -3.22 -2.02 12.98
CA ASP A 42 -4.34 -2.70 12.31
C ASP A 42 -5.73 -2.37 12.87
N GLU A 43 -5.90 -2.07 14.16
CA GLU A 43 -7.24 -2.01 14.77
C GLU A 43 -8.17 -0.93 14.18
N HIS A 44 -7.60 0.12 13.59
CA HIS A 44 -8.35 1.21 12.98
C HIS A 44 -8.04 1.42 11.51
N TYR A 45 -7.08 0.67 10.95
CA TYR A 45 -6.61 0.85 9.58
C TYR A 45 -7.77 0.76 8.56
N THR A 46 -8.60 -0.28 8.67
CA THR A 46 -9.73 -0.48 7.76
C THR A 46 -10.73 0.66 7.82
N HIS A 47 -11.08 1.11 9.03
CA HIS A 47 -12.01 2.21 9.20
C HIS A 47 -11.42 3.54 8.69
N VAL A 48 -10.15 3.81 8.97
CA VAL A 48 -9.42 4.98 8.46
C VAL A 48 -9.45 5.00 6.92
N MET A 49 -9.16 3.88 6.26
CA MET A 49 -9.20 3.78 4.81
C MET A 49 -10.59 3.99 4.23
N GLN A 50 -11.63 3.45 4.88
CA GLN A 50 -13.03 3.71 4.50
C GLN A 50 -13.37 5.19 4.57
N GLU A 51 -13.03 5.85 5.68
CA GLU A 51 -13.31 7.27 5.86
C GLU A 51 -12.57 8.14 4.85
N ILE A 52 -11.32 7.80 4.50
CA ILE A 52 -10.58 8.45 3.42
C ILE A 52 -11.32 8.29 2.09
N GLY A 53 -11.74 7.07 1.74
CA GLY A 53 -12.44 6.81 0.49
C GLY A 53 -13.78 7.56 0.35
N ILE A 54 -14.46 7.79 1.48
CA ILE A 54 -15.71 8.54 1.54
C ILE A 54 -15.45 10.05 1.36
N ASN A 55 -14.48 10.60 2.11
CA ASN A 55 -14.34 12.04 2.30
C ASN A 55 -13.29 12.72 1.39
N CYS A 56 -12.27 12.00 0.93
CA CYS A 56 -11.12 12.55 0.20
C CYS A 56 -11.16 12.19 -1.29
N ARG A 57 -12.11 12.76 -2.03
CA ARG A 57 -12.31 12.44 -3.46
C ARG A 57 -11.16 12.90 -4.37
N LYS A 58 -10.38 13.88 -3.92
CA LYS A 58 -9.20 14.42 -4.61
C LYS A 58 -7.89 13.69 -4.28
N LEU A 59 -7.92 12.70 -3.38
CA LEU A 59 -6.72 11.98 -2.98
C LEU A 59 -6.09 11.28 -4.19
N ASP A 60 -4.85 11.65 -4.49
CA ASP A 60 -4.05 11.11 -5.58
C ASP A 60 -2.84 10.32 -5.07
N THR A 61 -2.27 10.72 -3.93
CA THR A 61 -1.09 10.07 -3.33
C THR A 61 -1.41 9.47 -1.96
N LEU A 62 -1.12 8.18 -1.81
CA LEU A 62 -1.09 7.50 -0.52
C LEU A 62 0.31 6.95 -0.26
N SER A 63 0.90 7.32 0.87
CA SER A 63 2.17 6.80 1.35
C SER A 63 1.99 6.09 2.69
N ILE A 64 2.56 4.90 2.81
CA ILE A 64 2.65 4.15 4.06
C ILE A 64 4.12 3.94 4.38
N VAL A 65 4.57 4.54 5.47
CA VAL A 65 5.95 4.49 5.94
C VAL A 65 5.97 3.81 7.29
N CYS A 66 6.66 2.69 7.39
CA CYS A 66 6.98 2.09 8.67
C CYS A 66 8.38 2.53 9.10
N TYR A 67 8.59 2.71 10.40
CA TYR A 67 9.92 3.01 10.92
C TYR A 67 10.74 1.72 10.95
N PRO A 68 12.00 1.75 10.50
CA PRO A 68 12.91 0.63 10.63
C PRO A 68 13.17 0.43 12.11
N SER A 69 12.51 -0.55 12.68
CA SER A 69 12.60 -0.84 14.09
C SER A 69 12.38 -2.33 14.25
N TRP A 70 12.97 -2.93 15.27
CA TRP A 70 13.00 -4.38 15.49
C TRP A 70 11.63 -4.92 15.96
N TYR A 71 10.57 -4.19 15.63
CA TYR A 71 9.22 -4.44 16.08
C TYR A 71 8.55 -5.45 15.14
N PRO A 72 7.90 -6.48 15.70
CA PRO A 72 7.28 -7.57 14.94
C PRO A 72 6.02 -7.15 14.14
N ASN A 73 5.67 -5.86 14.12
CA ASN A 73 4.39 -5.35 13.64
C ASN A 73 4.57 -4.30 12.53
N LEU A 74 5.36 -4.63 11.50
CA LEU A 74 5.45 -3.82 10.30
C LEU A 74 4.16 -3.95 9.47
N PHE A 75 3.87 -2.98 8.61
CA PHE A 75 2.71 -3.06 7.74
C PHE A 75 2.90 -4.14 6.68
N HIS A 76 1.91 -5.04 6.56
CA HIS A 76 1.86 -6.06 5.51
C HIS A 76 0.90 -5.62 4.40
N LEU A 77 1.43 -5.42 3.19
CA LEU A 77 0.63 -5.34 1.97
C LEU A 77 0.21 -6.76 1.55
N ASN A 78 -0.61 -7.39 2.38
CA ASN A 78 -1.25 -8.68 2.12
C ASN A 78 -2.54 -8.48 1.31
N GLU A 79 -3.24 -9.57 0.98
CA GLU A 79 -4.49 -9.49 0.21
C GLU A 79 -5.54 -8.61 0.90
N TYR A 80 -5.78 -8.81 2.21
CA TYR A 80 -6.79 -8.06 2.96
C TYR A 80 -6.51 -6.54 2.92
N ASN A 81 -5.31 -6.12 3.33
CA ASN A 81 -4.95 -4.70 3.36
C ASN A 81 -4.96 -4.09 1.96
N SER A 82 -4.59 -4.86 0.93
CA SER A 82 -4.65 -4.43 -0.45
C SER A 82 -6.08 -4.25 -0.94
N GLN A 83 -7.00 -5.14 -0.57
CA GLN A 83 -8.41 -4.99 -0.87
C GLN A 83 -9.03 -3.78 -0.18
N VAL A 84 -8.66 -3.53 1.08
CA VAL A 84 -9.09 -2.34 1.82
C VAL A 84 -8.65 -1.06 1.10
N ILE A 85 -7.38 -0.95 0.70
CA ILE A 85 -6.89 0.18 -0.10
C ILE A 85 -7.68 0.26 -1.42
N ALA A 86 -7.64 -0.79 -2.23
CA ALA A 86 -8.23 -0.82 -3.55
C ALA A 86 -9.73 -0.53 -3.57
N SER A 87 -10.46 -0.90 -2.53
CA SER A 87 -11.91 -0.69 -2.48
C SER A 87 -12.30 0.74 -2.15
N ASN A 88 -11.47 1.44 -1.38
CA ASN A 88 -11.79 2.75 -0.81
C ASN A 88 -11.07 3.90 -1.52
N VAL A 89 -9.81 3.73 -1.94
CA VAL A 89 -8.98 4.79 -2.55
C VAL A 89 -8.70 4.50 -4.03
N ARG A 90 -9.77 4.35 -4.82
CA ARG A 90 -9.72 3.94 -6.25
C ARG A 90 -9.09 4.96 -7.20
N ASN A 91 -9.02 6.22 -6.76
CA ASN A 91 -8.57 7.34 -7.60
C ASN A 91 -7.07 7.61 -7.55
N LEU A 92 -6.31 6.83 -6.77
CA LEU A 92 -4.88 7.04 -6.58
C LEU A 92 -4.11 7.02 -7.91
N GLY A 93 -3.34 8.07 -8.16
CA GLY A 93 -2.30 8.14 -9.17
C GLY A 93 -0.96 7.61 -8.66
N LYS A 94 -0.70 7.74 -7.35
CA LYS A 94 0.54 7.29 -6.71
C LYS A 94 0.29 6.52 -5.42
N LEU A 95 1.00 5.39 -5.27
CA LEU A 95 1.02 4.58 -4.06
C LEU A 95 2.47 4.31 -3.67
N ALA A 96 2.84 4.63 -2.44
CA ALA A 96 4.19 4.49 -1.94
C ALA A 96 4.22 3.67 -0.65
N PHE A 97 5.15 2.72 -0.57
CA PHE A 97 5.41 1.92 0.61
C PHE A 97 6.88 2.05 1.00
N SER A 98 7.14 2.24 2.30
CA SER A 98 8.49 2.23 2.84
C SER A 98 8.61 1.40 4.10
N ASN A 99 9.62 0.52 4.14
CA ASN A 99 9.83 -0.46 5.22
C ASN A 99 8.59 -1.33 5.49
N CYS A 100 7.94 -1.82 4.43
CA CYS A 100 6.76 -2.69 4.54
C CYS A 100 7.06 -4.11 4.05
N TYR A 101 6.31 -5.10 4.53
CA TYR A 101 6.25 -6.41 3.89
C TYR A 101 5.29 -6.37 2.72
N VAL A 102 5.72 -6.85 1.56
CA VAL A 102 4.93 -6.89 0.34
C VAL A 102 4.67 -8.34 -0.04
N HIS A 103 3.41 -8.73 -0.13
CA HIS A 103 3.00 -10.04 -0.64
C HIS A 103 2.62 -9.93 -2.12
N LYS A 104 2.94 -10.97 -2.91
CA LYS A 104 2.63 -11.05 -4.35
C LYS A 104 1.15 -10.77 -4.64
N PHE A 105 0.25 -11.46 -3.94
CA PHE A 105 -1.21 -11.30 -4.12
C PHE A 105 -1.74 -9.95 -3.68
N GLY A 106 -1.17 -9.37 -2.63
CA GLY A 106 -1.51 -8.02 -2.21
C GLY A 106 -1.19 -7.01 -3.31
N LEU A 107 0.03 -7.11 -3.85
CA LEU A 107 0.46 -6.26 -4.96
C LEU A 107 -0.45 -6.46 -6.19
N LEU A 108 -0.68 -7.69 -6.64
CA LEU A 108 -1.60 -8.00 -7.75
C LEU A 108 -3.02 -7.45 -7.53
N THR A 109 -3.50 -7.48 -6.29
CA THR A 109 -4.82 -6.93 -5.93
C THR A 109 -4.86 -5.42 -6.14
N ILE A 110 -3.84 -4.68 -5.70
CA ILE A 110 -3.74 -3.23 -5.96
C ILE A 110 -3.74 -2.98 -7.45
N LEU A 111 -2.89 -3.69 -8.20
CA LEU A 111 -2.68 -3.47 -9.62
C LEU A 111 -3.95 -3.72 -10.46
N SER A 112 -4.70 -4.77 -10.13
CA SER A 112 -5.93 -5.12 -10.84
C SER A 112 -7.09 -4.15 -10.56
N LYS A 113 -7.12 -3.54 -9.37
CA LYS A 113 -8.26 -2.72 -8.92
C LYS A 113 -8.01 -1.21 -9.00
N CYS A 114 -6.78 -0.75 -8.80
CA CYS A 114 -6.40 0.67 -8.84
C CYS A 114 -6.02 1.10 -10.28
N ARG A 115 -7.00 1.16 -11.18
CA ARG A 115 -6.77 1.41 -12.63
C ARG A 115 -6.15 2.77 -12.96
N ARG A 116 -6.20 3.74 -12.04
CA ARG A 116 -5.62 5.07 -12.20
C ARG A 116 -4.18 5.17 -11.69
N LEU A 117 -3.67 4.11 -11.06
CA LEU A 117 -2.32 4.09 -10.50
C LEU A 117 -1.29 4.19 -11.62
N LYS A 118 -0.46 5.22 -11.57
CA LYS A 118 0.62 5.50 -12.51
C LYS A 118 2.01 5.26 -11.89
N VAL A 119 2.11 5.44 -10.58
CA VAL A 119 3.36 5.33 -9.84
C VAL A 119 3.18 4.40 -8.65
N LEU A 120 3.97 3.34 -8.60
CA LEU A 120 4.16 2.51 -7.42
C LEU A 120 5.59 2.69 -6.93
N GLU A 121 5.76 3.19 -5.71
CA GLU A 121 7.09 3.32 -5.09
C GLU A 121 7.25 2.31 -3.97
N LEU A 122 8.29 1.47 -4.05
CA LEU A 122 8.68 0.56 -2.98
C LEU A 122 10.09 0.93 -2.53
N THR A 123 10.24 1.27 -1.25
CA THR A 123 11.53 1.73 -0.68
C THR A 123 11.84 0.94 0.57
N ARG A 124 12.92 0.17 0.59
CA ARG A 124 13.28 -0.70 1.73
C ARG A 124 12.17 -1.68 2.09
N CYS A 125 11.41 -2.12 1.09
CA CYS A 125 10.35 -3.10 1.32
C CYS A 125 10.93 -4.50 1.34
N TRP A 126 10.33 -5.37 2.14
CA TRP A 126 10.68 -6.78 2.22
C TRP A 126 9.68 -7.61 1.44
N ARG A 127 10.19 -8.56 0.65
CA ARG A 127 9.34 -9.58 0.05
C ARG A 127 8.83 -10.53 1.14
N ALA A 128 7.52 -10.70 1.23
CA ALA A 128 6.93 -11.78 2.02
C ALA A 128 6.87 -13.07 1.17
N LEU A 129 7.56 -14.11 1.64
CA LEU A 129 7.65 -15.44 1.01
C LEU A 129 6.49 -16.34 1.39
N GLU A 130 6.06 -16.29 2.64
CA GLU A 130 4.93 -17.07 3.09
C GLU A 130 3.62 -16.33 2.80
N GLU A 131 2.70 -16.97 2.09
CA GLU A 131 1.28 -16.82 2.35
C GLU A 131 0.97 -17.41 3.72
N ALA A 132 1.52 -16.82 4.79
CA ALA A 132 1.48 -17.39 6.12
C ALA A 132 0.04 -17.41 6.64
N ASN A 133 -0.74 -18.43 6.30
CA ASN A 133 -1.91 -18.92 7.01
C ASN A 133 -3.07 -17.92 7.28
N VAL A 134 -3.04 -16.68 6.78
CA VAL A 134 -4.06 -15.65 7.05
C VAL A 134 -5.40 -15.95 6.33
N THR A 135 -5.37 -16.67 5.21
CA THR A 135 -6.55 -16.96 4.39
C THR A 135 -7.46 -18.07 4.92
N LYS A 136 -7.11 -18.79 6.00
CA LYS A 136 -7.99 -19.86 6.54
C LYS A 136 -9.25 -19.34 7.24
N ARG A 137 -9.41 -18.04 7.49
CA ARG A 137 -10.60 -17.47 8.17
C ARG A 137 -11.48 -16.54 7.33
N THR A 138 -11.04 -16.05 6.18
CA THR A 138 -11.86 -15.18 5.32
C THR A 138 -12.57 -15.99 4.25
N ARG A 139 -13.73 -16.53 4.61
CA ARG A 139 -14.74 -16.99 3.65
C ARG A 139 -15.15 -15.81 2.76
N ALA A 140 -15.30 -16.06 1.46
CA ALA A 140 -15.88 -15.19 0.43
C ALA A 140 -15.01 -14.02 -0.08
N LEU A 141 -13.77 -14.29 -0.48
CA LEU A 141 -13.07 -13.42 -1.44
C LEU A 141 -13.27 -13.96 -2.87
N ASP A 142 -13.48 -13.04 -3.82
CA ASP A 142 -13.77 -13.33 -5.23
C ASP A 142 -12.82 -14.39 -5.78
N LYS A 143 -13.33 -15.60 -6.07
CA LYS A 143 -12.56 -16.71 -6.66
C LYS A 143 -12.12 -16.46 -8.11
N LYS A 144 -12.35 -15.26 -8.65
CA LYS A 144 -11.95 -14.95 -10.02
C LYS A 144 -10.43 -14.77 -10.06
N PRO A 145 -9.73 -15.43 -10.99
CA PRO A 145 -8.30 -15.22 -11.17
C PRO A 145 -8.04 -13.73 -11.39
N ILE A 146 -7.10 -13.19 -10.62
CA ILE A 146 -6.69 -11.79 -10.74
C ILE A 146 -5.97 -11.63 -12.08
N SER A 147 -6.70 -11.20 -13.10
CA SER A 147 -6.15 -10.85 -14.40
C SER A 147 -5.76 -9.38 -14.39
N TYR A 148 -4.45 -9.11 -14.47
CA TYR A 148 -3.92 -7.77 -14.70
C TYR A 148 -3.71 -7.54 -16.20
N LYS A 149 -4.24 -6.44 -16.72
CA LYS A 149 -3.92 -5.99 -18.08
C LYS A 149 -2.80 -4.96 -17.98
N SER A 150 -1.66 -5.28 -18.58
CA SER A 150 -0.46 -4.43 -18.64
C SER A 150 -0.82 -3.00 -19.07
N GLY A 151 -0.67 -2.05 -18.14
CA GLY A 151 -0.74 -0.61 -18.40
C GLY A 151 0.59 0.09 -18.09
N HIS A 152 0.68 1.39 -18.42
CA HIS A 152 1.81 2.31 -18.19
C HIS A 152 2.12 2.57 -16.70
N LEU A 153 2.16 1.53 -15.86
CA LEU A 153 2.56 1.66 -14.46
C LEU A 153 4.08 1.69 -14.37
N SER A 154 4.61 2.79 -13.86
CA SER A 154 6.02 2.93 -13.51
C SER A 154 6.24 2.48 -12.08
N VAL A 155 7.04 1.44 -11.87
CA VAL A 155 7.47 1.03 -10.53
C VAL A 155 8.82 1.65 -10.25
N THR A 156 8.90 2.49 -9.22
CA THR A 156 10.18 3.04 -8.76
C THR A 156 10.64 2.29 -7.53
N LEU A 157 11.80 1.67 -7.63
CA LEU A 157 12.44 0.98 -6.51
C LEU A 157 13.66 1.81 -6.10
N LYS A 158 13.79 2.10 -4.80
CA LYS A 158 14.89 2.93 -4.27
C LYS A 158 15.83 2.06 -3.45
N LYS A 159 17.08 1.94 -3.91
CA LYS A 159 18.13 1.18 -3.22
C LYS A 159 18.46 1.81 -1.86
N SER A 160 18.58 0.97 -0.84
CA SER A 160 19.17 1.33 0.45
C SER A 160 20.55 0.73 0.61
N GLU A 161 21.53 1.53 0.99
CA GLU A 161 22.83 1.04 1.42
C GLU A 161 22.71 0.49 2.85
N GLY A 162 22.78 -0.84 2.99
CA GLY A 162 22.92 -1.53 4.28
C GLY A 162 21.72 -2.37 4.70
N SER A 163 21.79 -3.67 4.41
CA SER A 163 21.50 -4.76 5.38
C SER A 163 21.80 -6.11 4.73
N ARG A 164 22.40 -7.02 5.50
CA ARG A 164 22.70 -8.40 5.10
C ARG A 164 21.48 -9.26 5.39
N GLY A 165 21.04 -10.07 4.42
CA GLY A 165 20.34 -11.33 4.69
C GLY A 165 18.82 -11.39 4.50
N GLU A 166 18.13 -10.29 4.17
CA GLU A 166 16.72 -10.33 3.80
C GLU A 166 16.57 -9.85 2.35
N TRP A 167 15.78 -10.57 1.54
CA TRP A 167 15.55 -10.24 0.13
C TRP A 167 14.72 -8.96 0.04
N LEU A 168 15.40 -7.83 0.17
CA LEU A 168 14.86 -6.50 -0.04
C LEU A 168 14.41 -6.37 -1.49
N VAL A 169 13.27 -5.72 -1.67
CA VAL A 169 12.77 -5.28 -2.98
C VAL A 169 13.69 -4.21 -3.62
N ASP A 170 14.73 -3.79 -2.90
CA ASP A 170 15.73 -2.79 -3.27
C ASP A 170 16.80 -3.26 -4.28
N THR A 171 16.71 -4.49 -4.80
CA THR A 171 17.72 -5.04 -5.74
C THR A 171 17.66 -4.44 -7.15
N LEU A 172 16.62 -3.68 -7.49
CA LEU A 172 16.36 -3.18 -8.85
C LEU A 172 16.16 -1.65 -8.86
N ALA A 173 17.19 -0.84 -8.64
CA ALA A 173 17.00 0.62 -8.69
C ALA A 173 16.47 1.10 -10.06
N GLY A 174 15.58 2.10 -10.07
CA GLY A 174 15.07 2.73 -11.30
C GLY A 174 13.58 2.52 -11.55
N VAL A 175 13.15 2.86 -12.77
CA VAL A 175 11.76 2.72 -13.24
C VAL A 175 11.61 1.40 -13.99
N HIS A 176 10.73 0.53 -13.51
CA HIS A 176 10.54 -0.82 -14.03
C HIS A 176 9.10 -1.08 -14.45
N ASN A 177 8.94 -2.01 -15.39
CA ASN A 177 7.63 -2.61 -15.67
C ASN A 177 7.21 -3.47 -14.47
N ILE A 178 5.95 -3.35 -14.04
CA ILE A 178 5.45 -4.09 -12.89
C ILE A 178 5.51 -5.62 -13.03
N MET A 179 5.32 -6.15 -14.25
CA MET A 179 5.45 -7.58 -14.50
C MET A 179 6.89 -8.04 -14.29
N TYR A 180 7.85 -7.27 -14.78
CA TYR A 180 9.27 -7.51 -14.53
C TYR A 180 9.58 -7.48 -13.03
N VAL A 181 9.02 -6.54 -12.27
CA VAL A 181 9.18 -6.51 -10.81
C VAL A 181 8.58 -7.75 -10.15
N ILE A 182 7.41 -8.20 -10.58
CA ILE A 182 6.76 -9.40 -10.02
C ILE A 182 7.58 -10.66 -10.34
N GLU A 183 8.04 -10.81 -11.57
CA GLU A 183 8.90 -11.91 -12.00
C GLU A 183 10.22 -11.88 -11.23
N HIS A 184 10.94 -10.76 -11.26
CA HIS A 184 12.24 -10.65 -10.57
C HIS A 184 12.14 -10.92 -9.06
N LEU A 185 11.06 -10.46 -8.42
CA LEU A 185 10.90 -10.64 -6.97
C LEU A 185 10.32 -12.00 -6.60
N TRP A 186 9.49 -12.65 -7.41
CA TRP A 186 8.78 -13.89 -7.02
C TRP A 186 8.99 -15.09 -7.95
N THR A 187 9.89 -15.04 -8.92
CA THR A 187 10.34 -16.24 -9.65
C THR A 187 11.34 -16.98 -8.77
N GLU A 188 11.08 -18.25 -8.45
CA GLU A 188 12.01 -19.08 -7.68
C GLU A 188 13.17 -19.54 -8.58
N ALA A 189 14.34 -19.82 -7.98
CA ALA A 189 15.46 -20.43 -8.68
C ALA A 189 15.08 -21.88 -9.04
N GLY A 190 14.41 -22.05 -10.18
CA GLY A 190 13.85 -23.32 -10.64
C GLY A 190 12.66 -23.17 -11.58
N ASP A 191 12.01 -22.00 -11.60
CA ASP A 191 10.84 -21.71 -12.45
C ASP A 191 11.18 -21.20 -13.86
N ALA A 192 12.47 -21.05 -14.18
CA ALA A 192 12.91 -20.75 -15.54
C ALA A 192 12.95 -22.05 -16.36
N VAL A 193 11.91 -22.29 -17.15
CA VAL A 193 11.87 -23.31 -18.21
C VAL A 193 12.20 -22.65 -19.54
#